data_AF-A0A353KV13-F1
#
_entry.id   AF-A0A353KV13-F1
#
_cell.length_a   1.000
_cell.length_b   1.000
_cell.length_c   1.000
_cell.angle_alpha   90.00
_cell.angle_beta   90.00
_cell.angle_gamma   90.00
#
_symmetry.space_group_name_H-M   'P 1'
#
loop_
_entity.id
_entity.type
_entity.pdbx_description
1 polymer ?
#
loop_
_entity_poly.entity_id
_entity_poly.type
_entity_poly.pdbx_seq_one_letter_code
_entity_poly.pdbx_strand_id
1 'polypeptide(L)'
;MELAFNEISQTPLLGDKFNANARMVQFSEAVAEARRKGFVNIRSHNPTSEIRLTNDYTFRDWMFDRNFPAVHRELFYDMFIQPFIKEDDVEVEEKYIEANYYFEDTENKIPKQECLGLTSAYLCETLAISFQSSPAWLKNMLGIIIEKEEHNTTEDVHHVYSRDCFIKNSIADFVESITILNLIETNINPNDKHFHLTSHHGQQELNELWSRVKNSPYVIEGISIEWGGNSFYKKPQRDGKVNIVHLKSDRRYAIQIQTTGTNLRETIEIAKRIEEQYG
;
A
#
# COMPACT_ATOMS: atom_id res chain seq x y z
N MET A 1 1.93 5.08 -6.81
CA MET A 1 3.00 4.20 -6.30
C MET A 1 3.44 3.25 -7.41
N GLU A 2 4.62 2.64 -7.32
CA GLU A 2 5.17 1.73 -8.33
C GLU A 2 5.63 0.44 -7.64
N LEU A 3 5.37 -0.73 -8.21
CA LEU A 3 5.92 -2.01 -7.74
C LEU A 3 7.33 -2.21 -8.30
N ALA A 4 8.16 -3.02 -7.65
CA ALA A 4 9.38 -3.53 -8.25
C ALA A 4 9.24 -5.02 -8.59
N PHE A 5 9.45 -5.40 -9.84
CA PHE A 5 9.41 -6.80 -10.26
C PHE A 5 10.62 -7.56 -9.74
N ASN A 6 10.43 -8.64 -8.98
CA ASN A 6 11.52 -9.55 -8.60
C ASN A 6 11.88 -10.45 -9.79
N GLU A 7 12.90 -10.07 -10.54
CA GLU A 7 13.34 -10.77 -11.75
C GLU A 7 13.83 -12.20 -11.49
N ILE A 8 14.33 -12.50 -10.30
CA ILE A 8 14.80 -13.84 -9.92
C ILE A 8 13.62 -14.83 -9.91
N SER A 9 12.40 -14.34 -9.65
CA SER A 9 11.18 -15.16 -9.66
C SER A 9 10.79 -15.70 -11.05
N GLN A 10 11.47 -15.29 -12.12
CA GLN A 10 11.31 -15.92 -13.44
C GLN A 10 11.68 -17.41 -13.42
N THR A 11 12.64 -17.78 -12.57
CA THR A 11 13.17 -19.14 -12.49
C THR A 11 12.40 -19.93 -11.41
N PRO A 12 12.06 -21.21 -11.67
CA PRO A 12 12.27 -21.95 -12.91
C PRO A 12 11.32 -21.53 -14.05
N LEU A 13 11.84 -21.60 -15.27
CA LEU A 13 11.04 -21.48 -16.49
C LEU A 13 10.09 -22.67 -16.63
N LEU A 14 8.97 -22.45 -17.30
CA LEU A 14 7.94 -23.46 -17.53
C LEU A 14 8.19 -24.22 -18.83
N GLY A 15 7.67 -25.45 -18.90
CA GLY A 15 7.84 -26.31 -20.07
C GLY A 15 6.96 -25.94 -21.26
N ASP A 16 5.86 -25.23 -21.03
CA ASP A 16 4.87 -24.94 -22.07
C ASP A 16 4.06 -23.66 -21.79
N LYS A 17 3.36 -23.19 -22.83
CA LYS A 17 2.58 -21.95 -22.82
C LYS A 17 1.33 -21.99 -21.94
N PHE A 18 0.74 -23.17 -21.71
CA PHE A 18 -0.47 -23.29 -20.88
C PHE A 18 -0.13 -23.13 -19.40
N ASN A 19 0.95 -23.76 -18.96
CA ASN A 19 1.50 -23.53 -17.63
C ASN A 19 1.97 -22.08 -17.47
N ALA A 20 2.61 -21.51 -18.50
CA ALA A 20 2.99 -20.10 -18.50
C ALA A 20 1.77 -19.20 -18.30
N ASN A 21 0.68 -19.48 -19.02
CA ASN A 21 -0.56 -18.74 -18.85
C ASN A 21 -1.14 -18.86 -17.44
N ALA A 22 -1.15 -20.06 -16.83
CA ALA A 22 -1.65 -20.22 -15.47
C ALA A 22 -0.89 -19.35 -14.45
N ARG A 23 0.45 -19.32 -14.55
CA ARG A 23 1.31 -18.43 -13.75
C ARG A 23 0.99 -16.96 -14.01
N MET A 24 0.81 -16.58 -15.27
CA MET A 24 0.52 -15.19 -15.64
C MET A 24 -0.88 -14.73 -15.22
N VAL A 25 -1.87 -15.63 -15.17
CA VAL A 25 -3.19 -15.35 -14.60
C VAL A 25 -3.04 -14.99 -13.13
N GLN A 26 -2.35 -15.82 -12.33
CA GLN A 26 -2.10 -15.53 -10.91
C GLN A 26 -1.36 -14.20 -10.71
N PHE A 27 -0.33 -13.95 -11.51
CA PHE A 27 0.41 -12.69 -11.47
C PHE A 27 -0.49 -11.50 -11.81
N SER A 28 -1.32 -11.60 -12.86
CA SER A 28 -2.25 -10.55 -13.26
C SER A 28 -3.30 -10.23 -12.18
N GLU A 29 -3.75 -11.23 -11.42
CA GLU A 29 -4.69 -11.00 -10.32
C GLU A 29 -4.06 -10.24 -9.16
N ALA A 30 -2.80 -10.57 -8.82
CA ALA A 30 -2.03 -9.82 -7.83
C ALA A 30 -1.81 -8.38 -8.28
N VAL A 31 -1.45 -8.17 -9.55
CA VAL A 31 -1.23 -6.85 -10.14
C VAL A 31 -2.53 -6.04 -10.22
N ALA A 32 -3.65 -6.67 -10.56
CA ALA A 32 -4.95 -6.01 -10.57
C ALA A 32 -5.35 -5.52 -9.18
N GLU A 33 -5.08 -6.31 -8.13
CA GLU A 33 -5.30 -5.86 -6.74
C GLU A 33 -4.35 -4.72 -6.37
N ALA A 34 -3.07 -4.80 -6.72
CA ALA A 34 -2.12 -3.71 -6.52
C ALA A 34 -2.59 -2.40 -7.19
N ARG A 35 -3.13 -2.48 -8.41
CA ARG A 35 -3.67 -1.31 -9.13
C ARG A 35 -4.84 -0.67 -8.38
N ARG A 36 -5.73 -1.47 -7.77
CA ARG A 36 -6.80 -0.96 -6.88
C ARG A 36 -6.25 -0.27 -5.63
N LYS A 37 -5.04 -0.63 -5.20
CA LYS A 37 -4.32 0.00 -4.08
C LYS A 37 -3.46 1.20 -4.51
N GLY A 38 -3.52 1.63 -5.78
CA GLY A 38 -2.80 2.83 -6.26
C GLY A 38 -1.39 2.56 -6.81
N PHE A 39 -1.02 1.30 -7.04
CA PHE A 39 0.18 0.95 -7.78
C PHE A 39 -0.09 1.00 -9.29
N VAL A 40 0.47 2.00 -9.97
CA VAL A 40 0.15 2.26 -11.38
C VAL A 40 1.08 1.52 -12.34
N ASN A 41 2.33 1.31 -11.92
CA ASN A 41 3.37 0.70 -12.76
C ASN A 41 4.14 -0.39 -12.00
N ILE A 42 4.84 -1.22 -12.76
CA ILE A 42 5.81 -2.22 -12.32
C ILE A 42 7.15 -1.85 -12.95
N ARG A 43 8.11 -1.49 -12.11
CA ARG A 43 9.50 -1.24 -12.49
C ARG A 43 10.19 -2.57 -12.77
N SER A 44 10.95 -2.64 -13.85
CA SER A 44 11.78 -3.80 -14.20
C SER A 44 13.07 -3.35 -14.87
N HIS A 45 14.16 -4.12 -14.67
CA HIS A 45 15.38 -3.99 -15.47
C HIS A 45 15.14 -4.49 -16.90
N ASN A 46 14.56 -5.69 -17.01
CA ASN A 46 14.37 -6.36 -18.29
C ASN A 46 13.07 -5.91 -18.96
N PRO A 47 13.08 -5.62 -20.27
CA PRO A 47 11.85 -5.35 -20.98
C PRO A 47 10.98 -6.62 -21.02
N THR A 48 9.68 -6.46 -21.25
CA THR A 48 8.76 -7.61 -21.33
C THR A 48 9.12 -8.60 -22.44
N SER A 49 9.87 -8.18 -23.46
CA SER A 49 10.45 -9.05 -24.50
C SER A 49 11.60 -9.93 -24.02
N GLU A 50 12.18 -9.66 -22.86
CA GLU A 50 13.30 -10.40 -22.29
C GLU A 50 12.92 -11.19 -21.04
N ILE A 51 11.80 -10.85 -20.39
CA ILE A 51 11.23 -11.64 -19.29
C ILE A 51 10.73 -12.97 -19.87
N ARG A 52 11.40 -14.06 -19.55
CA ARG A 52 11.09 -15.40 -20.08
C ARG A 52 10.06 -16.12 -19.21
N LEU A 53 9.08 -16.75 -19.86
CA LEU A 53 8.10 -17.63 -19.20
C LEU A 53 8.39 -19.10 -19.50
N THR A 54 8.81 -19.39 -20.74
CA THR A 54 9.41 -20.66 -21.17
C THR A 54 10.75 -20.37 -21.84
N ASN A 55 11.42 -21.38 -22.40
CA ASN A 55 12.67 -21.20 -23.15
C ASN A 55 12.51 -20.35 -24.42
N ASP A 56 11.34 -20.35 -25.04
CA ASP A 56 11.02 -19.78 -26.36
C ASP A 56 9.78 -18.87 -26.33
N TYR A 57 9.28 -18.54 -25.14
CA TYR A 57 8.07 -17.75 -24.94
C TYR A 57 8.28 -16.72 -23.83
N THR A 58 8.13 -15.45 -24.20
CA THR A 58 8.38 -14.30 -23.33
C THR A 58 7.07 -13.74 -22.76
N PHE A 59 7.18 -12.84 -21.78
CA PHE A 59 6.06 -12.07 -21.28
C PHE A 59 5.39 -11.32 -22.44
N ARG A 60 6.17 -10.68 -23.31
CA ARG A 60 5.66 -9.97 -24.49
C ARG A 60 4.88 -10.88 -25.42
N ASP A 61 5.37 -12.08 -25.69
CA ASP A 61 4.63 -13.05 -26.52
C ASP A 61 3.30 -13.41 -25.85
N TRP A 62 3.29 -13.63 -24.53
CA TRP A 62 2.07 -13.89 -23.78
C TRP A 62 1.07 -12.74 -23.83
N MET A 63 1.51 -11.48 -23.72
CA MET A 63 0.62 -10.31 -23.80
C MET A 63 -0.15 -10.23 -25.13
N PHE A 64 0.44 -10.70 -26.22
CA PHE A 64 -0.15 -10.64 -27.56
C PHE A 64 -0.73 -11.98 -28.06
N ASP A 65 -0.64 -13.05 -27.26
CA ASP A 65 -1.21 -14.35 -27.62
C ASP A 65 -2.73 -14.36 -27.43
N ARG A 66 -3.45 -14.36 -28.57
CA ARG A 66 -4.92 -14.34 -28.61
C ARG A 66 -5.57 -15.65 -28.17
N ASN A 67 -4.79 -16.71 -27.95
CA ASN A 67 -5.29 -17.96 -27.39
C ASN A 67 -5.67 -17.82 -25.91
N PHE A 68 -5.20 -16.78 -25.22
CA PHE A 68 -5.46 -16.54 -23.79
C PHE A 68 -6.38 -15.34 -23.54
N PRO A 69 -7.15 -15.33 -22.42
CA PRO A 69 -8.14 -14.29 -22.14
C PRO A 69 -7.55 -12.88 -22.11
N ALA A 70 -8.21 -11.94 -22.79
CA ALA A 70 -7.75 -10.56 -22.91
C ALA A 70 -7.67 -9.83 -21.56
N VAL A 71 -8.63 -10.08 -20.66
CA VAL A 71 -8.72 -9.42 -19.34
C VAL A 71 -7.43 -9.47 -18.53
N HIS A 72 -6.66 -10.55 -18.63
CA HIS A 72 -5.39 -10.69 -17.90
C HIS A 72 -4.22 -10.06 -18.66
N ARG A 73 -4.24 -10.09 -19.99
CA ARG A 73 -3.15 -9.61 -20.84
C ARG A 73 -3.15 -8.10 -21.00
N GLU A 74 -4.33 -7.52 -21.22
CA GLU A 74 -4.50 -6.08 -21.48
C GLU A 74 -4.11 -5.21 -20.28
N LEU A 75 -4.16 -5.78 -19.07
CA LEU A 75 -3.69 -5.13 -17.85
C LEU A 75 -2.24 -4.64 -17.96
N PHE A 76 -1.40 -5.30 -18.75
CA PHE A 76 0.04 -5.06 -18.76
C PHE A 76 0.52 -4.13 -19.88
N TYR A 77 -0.36 -3.65 -20.77
CA TYR A 77 0.04 -2.82 -21.90
C TYR A 77 0.67 -1.48 -21.49
N ASP A 78 0.30 -0.95 -20.31
CA ASP A 78 0.79 0.33 -19.79
C ASP A 78 1.57 0.22 -18.47
N MET A 79 1.72 -0.99 -17.91
CA MET A 79 2.21 -1.11 -16.53
C MET A 79 3.72 -1.27 -16.41
N PHE A 80 4.40 -1.95 -17.33
CA PHE A 80 5.85 -2.18 -17.19
C PHE A 80 6.65 -0.97 -17.65
N ILE A 81 7.50 -0.44 -16.77
CA ILE A 81 8.37 0.70 -17.03
C ILE A 81 9.81 0.42 -16.62
N GLN A 82 10.74 1.16 -17.23
CA GLN A 82 12.18 1.06 -17.00
C GLN A 82 12.76 2.44 -16.66
N PRO A 83 13.96 2.51 -16.03
CA PRO A 83 14.67 1.43 -15.34
C PRO A 83 14.10 1.18 -13.93
N PHE A 84 14.69 0.26 -13.15
CA PHE A 84 14.27 -0.06 -11.78
C PHE A 84 14.34 1.15 -10.83
N ILE A 85 15.47 1.85 -10.84
CA ILE A 85 15.72 3.08 -10.09
C ILE A 85 15.45 4.25 -11.03
N LYS A 86 14.82 5.31 -10.53
CA LYS A 86 14.60 6.52 -11.33
C LYS A 86 15.90 7.30 -11.43
N GLU A 87 16.24 7.75 -12.64
CA GLU A 87 17.49 8.46 -12.91
C GLU A 87 17.58 9.83 -12.22
N ASP A 88 16.48 10.38 -11.72
CA ASP A 88 16.41 11.65 -11.02
C ASP A 88 16.40 11.53 -9.48
N ASP A 89 16.47 10.30 -8.94
CA ASP A 89 16.51 10.05 -7.50
C ASP A 89 17.95 9.87 -6.99
N VAL A 90 18.63 11.00 -6.78
CA VAL A 90 20.05 11.05 -6.39
C VAL A 90 20.32 10.30 -5.08
N GLU A 91 19.39 10.34 -4.12
CA GLU A 91 19.57 9.65 -2.84
C GLU A 91 19.55 8.13 -3.01
N VAL A 92 18.62 7.61 -3.83
CA VAL A 92 18.56 6.18 -4.14
C VAL A 92 19.78 5.74 -4.96
N GLU A 93 20.22 6.56 -5.92
CA GLU A 93 21.41 6.29 -6.73
C GLU A 93 22.68 6.19 -5.87
N GLU A 94 22.90 7.14 -4.96
CA GLU A 94 24.04 7.12 -4.02
C GLU A 94 24.03 5.84 -3.17
N LYS A 95 22.88 5.49 -2.56
CA LYS A 95 22.75 4.26 -1.78
C LYS A 95 23.04 3.01 -2.61
N TYR A 96 22.57 2.97 -3.85
CA TYR A 96 22.79 1.85 -4.77
C TYR A 96 24.28 1.67 -5.10
N ILE A 97 25.04 2.75 -5.26
CA ILE A 97 26.47 2.72 -5.56
C ILE A 97 27.29 2.28 -4.33
N GLU A 98 26.85 2.64 -3.11
CA GLU A 98 27.56 2.36 -1.86
C GLU A 98 27.55 0.90 -1.39
N ALA A 99 26.69 0.04 -1.95
CA ALA A 99 26.51 -1.32 -1.47
C ALA A 99 26.24 -2.32 -2.59
N ASN A 100 26.54 -3.58 -2.32
CA ASN A 100 26.10 -4.68 -3.15
C ASN A 100 24.90 -5.37 -2.51
N TYR A 101 23.95 -5.79 -3.34
CA TYR A 101 22.67 -6.32 -2.88
C TYR A 101 22.44 -7.72 -3.43
N TYR A 102 22.11 -8.65 -2.55
CA TYR A 102 21.95 -10.05 -2.90
C TYR A 102 20.70 -10.66 -2.28
N PHE A 103 20.22 -11.73 -2.91
CA PHE A 103 19.21 -12.61 -2.34
C PHE A 103 19.75 -14.04 -2.30
N GLU A 104 19.46 -14.75 -1.22
CA GLU A 104 19.79 -16.16 -1.02
C GLU A 104 18.64 -16.85 -0.29
N ASP A 105 18.27 -18.06 -0.73
CA ASP A 105 17.35 -18.94 0.00
C ASP A 105 17.85 -20.37 -0.11
N THR A 106 18.64 -20.79 0.89
CA THR A 106 19.26 -22.12 0.92
C THR A 106 18.24 -23.24 1.06
N GLU A 107 17.13 -23.01 1.76
CA GLU A 107 16.01 -23.96 1.91
C GLU A 107 15.39 -24.30 0.55
N ASN A 108 15.24 -23.28 -0.30
CA ASN A 108 14.67 -23.41 -1.64
C ASN A 108 15.71 -23.55 -2.76
N LYS A 109 16.99 -23.77 -2.40
CA LYS A 109 18.11 -23.97 -3.33
C LYS A 109 18.33 -22.80 -4.29
N ILE A 110 18.07 -21.57 -3.82
CA ILE A 110 18.36 -20.34 -4.55
C ILE A 110 19.74 -19.87 -4.06
N PRO A 111 20.79 -19.95 -4.89
CA PRO A 111 22.11 -19.48 -4.50
C PRO A 111 22.11 -17.96 -4.34
N LYS A 112 23.05 -17.46 -3.53
CA LYS A 112 23.34 -16.03 -3.45
C LYS A 112 23.57 -15.46 -4.86
N GLN A 113 22.73 -14.50 -5.24
CA GLN A 113 22.79 -13.81 -6.53
C GLN A 113 22.27 -12.39 -6.40
N GLU A 114 22.64 -11.54 -7.36
CA GLU A 114 22.16 -10.15 -7.43
C GLU A 114 20.64 -10.10 -7.58
N CYS A 115 20.00 -9.13 -6.92
CA CYS A 115 18.54 -9.04 -6.79
C CYS A 115 18.01 -7.63 -7.05
N LEU A 116 18.24 -7.10 -8.26
CA LEU A 116 17.94 -5.71 -8.63
C LEU A 116 16.50 -5.28 -8.31
N GLY A 117 15.51 -6.15 -8.54
CA GLY A 117 14.12 -5.86 -8.22
C GLY A 117 13.84 -5.75 -6.72
N LEU A 118 14.48 -6.59 -5.91
CA LEU A 118 14.37 -6.51 -4.44
C LEU A 118 15.17 -5.33 -3.90
N THR A 119 16.34 -5.03 -4.47
CA THR A 119 17.11 -3.81 -4.18
C THR A 119 16.29 -2.56 -4.45
N SER A 120 15.63 -2.49 -5.60
CA SER A 120 14.76 -1.37 -5.98
C SER A 120 13.60 -1.22 -5.01
N ALA A 121 12.95 -2.32 -4.63
CA ALA A 121 11.87 -2.29 -3.64
C ALA A 121 12.36 -1.75 -2.28
N TYR A 122 13.53 -2.19 -1.83
CA TYR A 122 14.14 -1.72 -0.58
C TYR A 122 14.46 -0.23 -0.63
N LEU A 123 15.22 0.21 -1.64
CA LEU A 123 15.72 1.58 -1.70
C LEU A 123 14.60 2.60 -1.95
N CYS A 124 13.61 2.25 -2.77
CA CYS A 124 12.46 3.10 -3.05
C CYS A 124 11.31 2.93 -2.05
N GLU A 125 11.52 2.16 -0.97
CA GLU A 125 10.52 1.85 0.06
C GLU A 125 9.15 1.42 -0.52
N THR A 126 9.16 0.44 -1.42
CA THR A 126 7.96 -0.04 -2.11
C THR A 126 7.82 -1.56 -2.03
N LEU A 127 6.71 -2.09 -2.56
CA LEU A 127 6.47 -3.52 -2.65
C LEU A 127 7.26 -4.15 -3.80
N ALA A 128 7.92 -5.26 -3.50
CA ALA A 128 8.35 -6.22 -4.52
C ALA A 128 7.17 -7.11 -4.95
N ILE A 129 7.16 -7.52 -6.22
CA ILE A 129 6.20 -8.49 -6.74
C ILE A 129 6.89 -9.62 -7.52
N SER A 130 6.51 -10.87 -7.22
CA SER A 130 7.09 -12.07 -7.86
C SER A 130 6.07 -12.88 -8.63
N PHE A 131 6.57 -13.68 -9.57
CA PHE A 131 5.87 -14.87 -10.02
C PHE A 131 5.86 -15.95 -8.94
N GLN A 132 4.80 -16.76 -8.90
CA GLN A 132 4.74 -17.97 -8.06
C GLN A 132 5.49 -19.14 -8.73
N SER A 133 6.79 -18.98 -8.93
CA SER A 133 7.64 -20.02 -9.55
C SER A 133 8.22 -21.02 -8.54
N SER A 134 8.34 -20.63 -7.28
CA SER A 134 9.01 -21.39 -6.22
C SER A 134 8.37 -21.07 -4.86
N PRO A 135 8.38 -22.01 -3.88
CA PRO A 135 7.94 -21.75 -2.51
C PRO A 135 8.69 -20.59 -1.83
N ALA A 136 9.92 -20.29 -2.27
CA ALA A 136 10.69 -19.14 -1.77
C ALA A 136 9.90 -17.82 -1.84
N TRP A 137 9.06 -17.66 -2.86
CA TRP A 137 8.29 -16.44 -3.10
C TRP A 137 6.97 -16.42 -2.36
N LEU A 138 6.57 -17.50 -1.69
CA LEU A 138 5.28 -17.57 -0.98
C LEU A 138 5.36 -16.93 0.43
N LYS A 139 6.12 -15.84 0.55
CA LYS A 139 6.40 -15.09 1.78
C LYS A 139 6.06 -13.62 1.56
N ASN A 140 5.51 -12.95 2.58
CA ASN A 140 5.19 -11.51 2.49
C ASN A 140 6.35 -10.59 2.88
N MET A 141 7.45 -11.18 3.35
CA MET A 141 8.71 -10.51 3.64
C MET A 141 9.83 -11.37 3.04
N LEU A 142 10.74 -10.72 2.31
CA LEU A 142 11.93 -11.35 1.74
C LEU A 142 13.17 -10.66 2.31
N GLY A 143 14.08 -11.42 2.88
CA GLY A 143 15.36 -10.90 3.34
C GLY A 143 16.31 -10.64 2.18
N ILE A 144 16.87 -9.43 2.11
CA ILE A 144 17.96 -9.08 1.21
C ILE A 144 19.26 -8.93 2.02
N ILE A 145 20.36 -9.36 1.44
CA ILE A 145 21.70 -9.21 1.99
C ILE A 145 22.29 -7.93 1.41
N ILE A 146 22.73 -7.02 2.28
CA ILE A 146 23.39 -5.77 1.91
C ILE A 146 24.84 -5.88 2.36
N GLU A 147 25.76 -5.83 1.40
CA GLU A 147 27.20 -5.89 1.66
C GLU A 147 27.81 -4.51 1.39
N LYS A 148 28.26 -3.87 2.47
CA LYS A 148 29.09 -2.66 2.46
C LYS A 148 30.48 -3.06 2.93
N GLU A 149 31.54 -2.42 2.42
CA GLU A 149 32.97 -2.76 2.58
C GLU A 149 33.33 -3.69 3.77
N GLU A 150 32.98 -3.32 5.01
CA GLU A 150 33.29 -4.08 6.23
C GLU A 150 32.07 -4.63 7.00
N HIS A 151 30.84 -4.43 6.51
CA HIS A 151 29.61 -4.77 7.20
C HIS A 151 28.59 -5.43 6.27
N ASN A 152 28.11 -6.59 6.68
CA ASN A 152 26.99 -7.28 6.04
C ASN A 152 25.75 -7.18 6.94
N THR A 153 24.64 -6.72 6.39
CA THR A 153 23.34 -6.72 7.07
C THR A 153 22.31 -7.48 6.25
N THR A 154 21.26 -7.94 6.93
CA THR A 154 20.07 -8.48 6.28
C THR A 154 18.91 -7.57 6.60
N GLU A 155 18.23 -7.09 5.56
CA GLU A 155 17.07 -6.22 5.68
C GLU A 155 15.86 -6.89 5.04
N ASP A 156 14.65 -6.53 5.49
CA ASP A 156 13.42 -7.10 4.97
C ASP A 156 12.77 -6.23 3.89
N VAL A 157 12.29 -6.88 2.84
CA VAL A 157 11.52 -6.27 1.76
C VAL A 157 10.08 -6.79 1.78
N HIS A 158 9.11 -5.88 1.83
CA HIS A 158 7.70 -6.23 1.72
C HIS A 158 7.39 -6.76 0.32
N HIS A 159 6.74 -7.92 0.28
CA HIS A 159 6.60 -8.71 -0.94
C HIS A 159 5.18 -9.25 -1.14
N VAL A 160 4.73 -9.23 -2.40
CA VAL A 160 3.45 -9.79 -2.81
C VAL A 160 3.61 -10.76 -3.98
N TYR A 161 2.84 -11.84 -3.98
CA TYR A 161 2.86 -12.87 -5.03
C TYR A 161 1.46 -13.34 -5.41
N SER A 162 0.43 -12.91 -4.66
CA SER A 162 -0.96 -13.20 -4.90
C SER A 162 -1.83 -12.03 -4.47
N ARG A 163 -3.09 -11.99 -4.95
CA ARG A 163 -4.07 -11.01 -4.51
C ARG A 163 -4.36 -11.08 -2.99
N ASP A 164 -4.21 -12.26 -2.39
CA ASP A 164 -4.51 -12.47 -0.97
C ASP A 164 -3.42 -11.90 -0.06
N CYS A 165 -2.26 -11.54 -0.60
CA CYS A 165 -1.24 -10.81 0.15
C CYS A 165 -1.78 -9.47 0.67
N PHE A 166 -2.64 -8.78 -0.09
CA PHE A 166 -3.13 -7.44 0.25
C PHE A 166 -4.15 -7.40 1.39
N ILE A 167 -4.66 -8.55 1.83
CA ILE A 167 -5.52 -8.64 3.03
C ILE A 167 -4.74 -9.01 4.30
N LYS A 168 -3.44 -9.30 4.19
CA LYS A 168 -2.58 -9.56 5.34
C LYS A 168 -2.22 -8.24 6.00
N ASN A 169 -2.30 -8.18 7.33
CA ASN A 169 -2.05 -6.95 8.09
C ASN A 169 -0.69 -6.32 7.75
N SER A 170 0.38 -7.11 7.65
CA SER A 170 1.72 -6.58 7.32
C SER A 170 1.76 -5.82 5.98
N ILE A 171 1.13 -6.37 4.94
CA ILE A 171 1.07 -5.71 3.63
C ILE A 171 0.08 -4.55 3.63
N ALA A 172 -1.09 -4.74 4.24
CA ALA A 172 -2.12 -3.70 4.30
C ALA A 172 -1.62 -2.44 5.04
N ASP A 173 -0.91 -2.64 6.15
CA ASP A 173 -0.35 -1.56 6.97
C ASP A 173 0.82 -0.87 6.25
N PHE A 174 1.70 -1.64 5.57
CA PHE A 174 2.78 -1.07 4.77
C PHE A 174 2.26 -0.26 3.58
N VAL A 175 1.29 -0.78 2.82
CA VAL A 175 0.67 -0.04 1.71
C VAL A 175 0.05 1.27 2.20
N GLU A 176 -0.59 1.26 3.36
CA GLU A 176 -1.14 2.46 3.99
C GLU A 176 -0.04 3.47 4.41
N SER A 177 1.12 2.99 4.87
CA SER A 177 2.24 3.87 5.26
C SER A 177 2.92 4.55 4.07
N ILE A 178 2.92 3.94 2.89
CA ILE A 178 3.54 4.52 1.68
C ILE A 178 2.54 5.24 0.76
N THR A 179 1.24 5.06 0.98
CA THR A 179 0.21 5.77 0.22
C THR A 179 0.29 7.27 0.51
N ILE A 180 0.36 8.08 -0.55
CA ILE A 180 0.34 9.54 -0.44
C ILE A 180 -0.96 9.97 0.23
N LEU A 181 -0.82 10.73 1.31
CA LEU A 181 -1.95 11.22 2.08
C LEU A 181 -2.74 12.25 1.25
N ASN A 182 -3.95 11.88 0.85
CA ASN A 182 -4.83 12.74 0.05
C ASN A 182 -6.12 13.01 0.83
N LEU A 183 -6.15 14.12 1.59
CA LEU A 183 -7.35 14.50 2.34
C LEU A 183 -8.31 15.24 1.42
N ILE A 184 -9.37 14.54 1.02
CA ILE A 184 -10.44 15.12 0.22
C ILE A 184 -11.39 15.90 1.13
N GLU A 185 -11.69 17.13 0.76
CA GLU A 185 -12.69 17.95 1.44
C GLU A 185 -14.10 17.53 1.03
N THR A 186 -15.05 17.62 1.96
CA THR A 186 -16.46 17.44 1.65
C THR A 186 -17.03 18.70 1.01
N ASN A 187 -17.93 18.51 0.04
CA ASN A 187 -18.72 19.60 -0.54
C ASN A 187 -19.96 19.95 0.29
N ILE A 188 -20.21 19.25 1.41
CA ILE A 188 -21.35 19.52 2.29
C ILE A 188 -21.11 20.81 3.06
N ASN A 189 -21.99 21.79 2.89
CA ASN A 189 -21.94 23.03 3.65
C ASN A 189 -22.01 22.74 5.16
N PRO A 190 -21.22 23.39 6.03
CA PRO A 190 -21.28 23.18 7.49
C PRO A 190 -22.67 23.24 8.13
N ASN A 191 -23.61 23.97 7.53
CA ASN A 191 -24.98 24.06 8.02
C ASN A 191 -25.89 22.90 7.58
N ASP A 192 -25.51 22.19 6.52
CA ASP A 192 -26.24 21.03 6.00
C ASP A 192 -25.74 19.70 6.62
N LYS A 193 -24.65 19.74 7.37
CA LYS A 193 -24.10 18.55 8.06
C LYS A 193 -25.05 18.08 9.14
N HIS A 194 -25.41 16.80 9.08
CA HIS A 194 -26.31 16.19 10.04
C HIS A 194 -25.62 15.91 11.38
N PHE A 195 -26.34 16.17 12.47
CA PHE A 195 -25.94 15.81 13.82
C PHE A 195 -27.09 15.13 14.55
N HIS A 196 -26.88 13.87 14.91
CA HIS A 196 -27.86 13.08 15.65
C HIS A 196 -27.56 13.11 17.14
N LEU A 197 -28.41 13.83 17.89
CA LEU A 197 -28.32 13.92 19.34
C LEU A 197 -29.18 12.82 19.99
N THR A 198 -28.51 11.77 20.47
CA THR A 198 -29.11 10.65 21.20
C THR A 198 -29.14 10.87 22.72
N SER A 199 -28.29 11.78 23.23
CA SER A 199 -28.12 11.98 24.66
C SER A 199 -29.18 12.90 25.28
N HIS A 200 -29.76 12.46 26.41
CA HIS A 200 -30.61 13.29 27.26
C HIS A 200 -29.82 14.23 28.19
N HIS A 201 -28.50 14.08 28.26
CA HIS A 201 -27.61 14.88 29.09
C HIS A 201 -26.48 15.52 28.26
N GLY A 202 -26.00 16.69 28.68
CA GLY A 202 -24.87 17.34 28.00
C GLY A 202 -25.20 17.94 26.64
N GLN A 203 -26.48 18.20 26.36
CA GLN A 203 -26.92 18.70 25.06
C GLN A 203 -26.28 20.04 24.69
N GLN A 204 -26.07 20.91 25.68
CA GLN A 204 -25.44 22.20 25.45
C GLN A 204 -23.98 22.02 25.03
N GLU A 205 -23.21 21.22 25.77
CA GLU A 205 -21.80 20.95 25.51
C GLU A 205 -21.60 20.20 24.18
N LEU A 206 -22.50 19.25 23.87
CA LEU A 206 -22.50 18.54 22.60
C LEU A 206 -22.82 19.46 21.43
N ASN A 207 -23.81 20.34 21.55
CA ASN A 207 -24.11 21.34 20.52
C ASN A 207 -22.98 22.36 20.36
N GLU A 208 -22.33 22.78 21.45
CA GLU A 208 -21.16 23.67 21.40
C GLU A 208 -20.00 23.00 20.67
N LEU A 209 -19.68 21.74 21.00
CA LEU A 209 -18.64 20.99 20.29
C LEU A 209 -18.97 20.84 18.80
N TRP A 210 -20.20 20.43 18.48
CA TRP A 210 -20.65 20.26 17.11
C TRP A 210 -20.58 21.56 16.31
N SER A 211 -20.99 22.68 16.90
CA SER A 211 -20.99 23.99 16.25
C SER A 211 -19.60 24.42 15.77
N ARG A 212 -18.55 23.94 16.42
CA ARG A 212 -17.15 24.17 16.05
C ARG A 212 -16.70 23.15 14.99
N VAL A 213 -16.78 21.86 15.33
CA VAL A 213 -16.23 20.76 14.54
C VAL A 213 -16.89 20.63 13.16
N LYS A 214 -18.17 20.96 13.02
CA LYS A 214 -18.88 20.91 11.73
C LYS A 214 -18.30 21.84 10.67
N ASN A 215 -17.54 22.87 11.06
CA ASN A 215 -16.91 23.78 10.10
C ASN A 215 -15.64 23.20 9.47
N SER A 216 -15.11 22.09 9.99
CA SER A 216 -13.99 21.40 9.36
C SER A 216 -14.41 20.92 7.97
N PRO A 217 -13.61 21.16 6.91
CA PRO A 217 -13.92 20.68 5.57
C PRO A 217 -13.82 19.15 5.44
N TYR A 218 -13.40 18.44 6.48
CA TYR A 218 -13.26 16.99 6.47
C TYR A 218 -14.36 16.24 7.24
N VAL A 219 -15.27 16.96 7.91
CA VAL A 219 -16.38 16.37 8.69
C VAL A 219 -17.63 16.26 7.82
N ILE A 220 -18.28 15.09 7.82
CA ILE A 220 -19.50 14.81 7.05
C ILE A 220 -20.74 14.90 7.96
N GLU A 221 -20.72 14.17 9.07
CA GLU A 221 -21.83 14.10 10.02
C GLU A 221 -21.32 13.73 11.42
N GLY A 222 -22.21 13.81 12.41
CA GLY A 222 -21.90 13.42 13.78
C GLY A 222 -23.06 12.75 14.50
N ILE A 223 -22.73 11.93 15.49
CA ILE A 223 -23.68 11.34 16.44
C ILE A 223 -23.12 11.52 17.86
N SER A 224 -23.96 11.94 18.79
CA SER A 224 -23.53 12.01 20.19
C SER A 224 -23.28 10.63 20.76
N ILE A 225 -22.21 10.50 21.55
CA ILE A 225 -21.87 9.28 22.28
C ILE A 225 -21.63 9.62 23.74
N GLU A 226 -21.82 8.63 24.60
CA GLU A 226 -21.52 8.79 26.02
C GLU A 226 -19.99 8.66 26.26
N TRP A 227 -19.45 9.54 27.12
CA TRP A 227 -18.10 9.46 27.70
C TRP A 227 -16.92 9.40 26.71
N GLY A 228 -16.29 10.55 26.47
CA GLY A 228 -15.14 10.70 25.56
C GLY A 228 -13.76 10.40 26.17
N GLY A 229 -13.57 10.62 27.46
CA GLY A 229 -12.26 10.48 28.13
C GLY A 229 -11.42 11.78 28.14
N ASN A 230 -10.09 11.67 28.22
CA ASN A 230 -9.19 12.81 28.50
C ASN A 230 -8.36 13.30 27.30
N SER A 231 -8.59 12.78 26.09
CA SER A 231 -7.90 13.19 24.86
C SER A 231 -8.93 13.77 23.91
N PHE A 232 -8.56 14.79 23.11
CA PHE A 232 -9.52 15.47 22.25
C PHE A 232 -10.12 14.54 21.21
N TYR A 233 -9.32 13.65 20.61
CA TYR A 233 -9.82 12.60 19.73
C TYR A 233 -9.41 11.20 20.20
N LYS A 234 -10.25 10.19 19.92
CA LYS A 234 -10.01 8.78 20.26
C LYS A 234 -10.61 7.85 19.23
N LYS A 235 -10.10 6.61 19.22
CA LYS A 235 -10.61 5.50 18.40
C LYS A 235 -10.79 5.90 16.91
N PRO A 236 -9.75 6.44 16.23
CA PRO A 236 -9.80 6.57 14.79
C PRO A 236 -9.99 5.18 14.16
N GLN A 237 -10.85 5.08 13.16
CA GLN A 237 -11.19 3.85 12.46
C GLN A 237 -10.88 3.99 10.98
N ARG A 238 -10.65 2.86 10.30
CA ARG A 238 -10.35 2.84 8.84
C ARG A 238 -11.50 3.39 7.99
N ASP A 239 -12.73 3.35 8.48
CA ASP A 239 -13.93 3.84 7.80
C ASP A 239 -14.19 5.34 7.99
N GLY A 240 -13.21 6.10 8.50
CA GLY A 240 -13.34 7.55 8.66
C GLY A 240 -13.98 7.98 9.98
N LYS A 241 -14.37 7.05 10.86
CA LYS A 241 -14.97 7.39 12.16
C LYS A 241 -13.91 7.73 13.20
N VAL A 242 -14.20 8.75 13.99
CA VAL A 242 -13.37 9.14 15.15
C VAL A 242 -14.25 9.79 16.22
N ASN A 243 -13.93 9.55 17.48
CA ASN A 243 -14.62 10.18 18.61
C ASN A 243 -13.91 11.48 18.96
N ILE A 244 -14.63 12.61 18.96
CA ILE A 244 -14.17 13.93 19.38
C ILE A 244 -14.77 14.28 20.74
N VAL A 245 -13.97 14.79 21.66
CA VAL A 245 -14.30 14.97 23.07
C VAL A 245 -14.32 16.45 23.45
N HIS A 246 -15.36 16.85 24.16
CA HIS A 246 -15.45 18.19 24.75
C HIS A 246 -14.59 18.26 26.02
N LEU A 247 -13.29 18.51 25.85
CA LEU A 247 -12.29 18.57 26.94
C LEU A 247 -12.54 19.67 27.99
N LYS A 248 -13.44 20.62 27.73
CA LYS A 248 -13.84 21.64 28.72
C LYS A 248 -15.05 21.22 29.57
N SER A 249 -15.71 20.11 29.23
CA SER A 249 -16.87 19.62 29.98
C SER A 249 -16.40 18.69 31.09
N ASP A 250 -16.95 18.83 32.30
CA ASP A 250 -16.59 17.99 33.44
C ASP A 250 -16.85 16.51 33.17
N ARG A 251 -17.94 16.22 32.47
CA ARG A 251 -18.34 14.85 32.11
C ARG A 251 -17.70 14.34 30.81
N ARG A 252 -16.85 15.14 30.17
CA ARG A 252 -16.12 14.76 28.94
C ARG A 252 -17.05 14.20 27.87
N TYR A 253 -18.14 14.90 27.56
CA TYR A 253 -19.08 14.49 26.51
C TYR A 253 -18.37 14.38 25.16
N ALA A 254 -18.86 13.51 24.27
CA ALA A 254 -18.21 13.26 22.99
C ALA A 254 -19.19 13.09 21.84
N ILE A 255 -18.69 13.34 20.64
CA ILE A 255 -19.36 13.14 19.38
C ILE A 255 -18.51 12.15 18.59
N GLN A 256 -19.11 11.07 18.10
CA GLN A 256 -18.50 10.32 17.02
C GLN A 256 -18.81 11.03 15.72
N ILE A 257 -17.77 11.45 15.00
CA ILE A 257 -17.91 12.07 13.69
C ILE A 257 -17.58 11.04 12.60
N GLN A 258 -18.27 11.16 11.48
CA GLN A 258 -17.85 10.57 10.21
C GLN A 258 -17.03 11.62 9.47
N THR A 259 -15.82 11.25 9.05
CA THR A 259 -14.93 12.11 8.25
C THR A 259 -14.88 11.65 6.80
N THR A 260 -14.20 12.42 5.95
CA THR A 260 -13.85 12.04 4.58
C THR A 260 -12.71 11.02 4.49
N GLY A 261 -12.08 10.64 5.61
CA GLY A 261 -11.00 9.66 5.63
C GLY A 261 -11.46 8.28 5.16
N THR A 262 -10.70 7.67 4.26
CA THR A 262 -10.99 6.35 3.67
C THR A 262 -10.06 5.24 4.19
N ASN A 263 -9.05 5.63 4.97
CA ASN A 263 -8.14 4.76 5.69
C ASN A 263 -7.79 5.35 7.07
N LEU A 264 -7.08 4.57 7.89
CA LEU A 264 -6.78 4.95 9.27
C LEU A 264 -5.82 6.14 9.32
N ARG A 265 -4.81 6.20 8.45
CA ARG A 265 -3.82 7.28 8.37
C ARG A 265 -4.49 8.62 8.04
N GLU A 266 -5.36 8.64 7.04
CA GLU A 266 -6.18 9.81 6.70
C GLU A 266 -7.07 10.22 7.87
N THR A 267 -7.74 9.27 8.51
CA THR A 267 -8.62 9.53 9.65
C THR A 267 -7.86 10.13 10.84
N ILE A 268 -6.66 9.62 11.14
CA ILE A 268 -5.77 10.15 12.18
C ILE A 268 -5.34 11.57 11.83
N GLU A 269 -4.92 11.81 10.59
CA GLU A 269 -4.45 13.13 10.16
C GLU A 269 -5.58 14.17 10.17
N ILE A 270 -6.78 13.79 9.73
CA ILE A 270 -7.97 14.64 9.85
C ILE A 270 -8.25 14.94 11.33
N ALA A 271 -8.18 13.95 12.21
CA ALA A 271 -8.43 14.14 13.64
C ALA A 271 -7.42 15.11 14.27
N LYS A 272 -6.13 15.03 13.90
CA LYS A 272 -5.09 15.98 14.32
C LYS A 272 -5.40 17.41 13.86
N ARG A 273 -5.77 17.61 12.58
CA ARG A 273 -6.15 18.93 12.07
C ARG A 273 -7.36 19.52 12.79
N ILE A 274 -8.35 18.68 13.11
CA ILE A 274 -9.52 19.10 13.91
C ILE A 274 -9.08 19.48 15.34
N GLU A 275 -8.17 18.73 15.96
CA GLU A 275 -7.62 19.07 17.29
C GLU A 275 -6.85 20.40 17.26
N GLU A 276 -5.96 20.60 16.28
CA GLU A 276 -5.19 21.84 16.12
C GLU A 276 -6.09 23.07 15.96
N GLN A 277 -7.22 22.92 15.27
CA GLN A 277 -8.11 24.03 14.98
C GLN A 277 -9.21 24.25 16.03
N TYR A 278 -9.69 23.19 16.68
CA TYR A 278 -10.90 23.22 17.53
C TYR A 278 -10.71 22.62 18.94
N GLY A 279 -9.51 22.14 19.25
CA GLY A 279 -9.07 21.57 20.54
C GLY A 279 -9.42 22.37 21.78
#